data_AF-A0A663LQQ9-F1
#
_entry.id   AF-A0A663LQQ9-F1
#
_cell.length_a   1.000
_cell.length_b   1.000
_cell.length_c   1.000
_cell.angle_alpha   90.00
_cell.angle_beta   90.00
_cell.angle_gamma   90.00
#
_symmetry.space_group_name_H-M   'P 1'
#
loop_
_entity.id
_entity.type
_entity.pdbx_description
1 polymer ?
#
loop_
_entity_poly.entity_id
_entity_poly.type
_entity_poly.pdbx_seq_one_letter_code
_entity_poly.pdbx_strand_id
1 'polypeptide(L)'
;PNCRLIKGIETGSEDIDILPNGLAFISSGLKYPGIKSLAPDKPGEIFLMDLNEDDPRAVELRISRGFDLASFNPHGISTYVDTYGTVYLFVVNHPHQKSTVELFKFVEADNSLVHLKTIRHDLLTSVNDIVAMGPDSFYATNDHYFSDFILMFLEMFLGLTWSNVVYYSPEEVKEVAAGFYSANGINISPDRKYIYVADVFDHNVHVMEKHADWNLTHVKTLQLDTLVDNLSIDPYTGDIWIGCHPNGMKLFYDDPENLPASEVLRIQNILSEEPAVTRLYADNGSVLQGSSVASIYEGKLLIGTVFHRALYCEL
;
A
#
# COMPACT_ATOMS: atom_id res chain seq x y z
N PRO A 1 -3.78 5.08 23.15
CA PRO A 1 -4.94 4.91 22.23
C PRO A 1 -5.83 3.73 22.64
N ASN A 2 -7.14 3.90 22.50
CA ASN A 2 -8.12 2.82 22.70
C ASN A 2 -8.15 1.98 21.41
N CYS A 3 -7.46 0.85 21.41
CA CYS A 3 -7.26 0.02 20.22
C CYS A 3 -7.97 -1.33 20.32
N ARG A 4 -8.50 -1.80 19.19
CA ARG A 4 -9.14 -3.11 19.06
C ARG A 4 -8.85 -3.72 17.70
N LEU A 5 -8.73 -5.04 17.66
CA LEU A 5 -8.62 -5.78 16.40
C LEU A 5 -9.92 -5.67 15.61
N ILE A 6 -9.80 -5.49 14.30
CA ILE A 6 -10.95 -5.45 13.40
C ILE A 6 -11.38 -6.89 13.13
N LYS A 7 -12.61 -7.22 13.54
CA LYS A 7 -13.14 -8.58 13.37
C LYS A 7 -13.32 -8.90 11.89
N GLY A 8 -12.90 -10.11 11.49
CA GLY A 8 -13.06 -10.62 10.13
C GLY A 8 -11.79 -10.55 9.28
N ILE A 9 -10.81 -9.73 9.67
CA ILE A 9 -9.51 -9.63 9.01
C ILE A 9 -8.51 -10.49 9.75
N GLU A 10 -8.13 -11.63 9.16
CA GLU A 10 -7.30 -12.66 9.80
C GLU A 10 -6.12 -13.12 8.94
N THR A 11 -6.02 -12.66 7.69
CA THR A 11 -5.11 -13.19 6.66
C THR A 11 -4.40 -12.09 5.88
N GLY A 12 -4.11 -10.97 6.53
CA GLY A 12 -3.49 -9.78 5.95
C GLY A 12 -4.49 -8.67 5.72
N SER A 13 -4.01 -7.45 5.80
CA SER A 13 -4.69 -6.20 5.47
C SER A 13 -3.60 -5.24 5.01
N GLU A 14 -2.97 -5.59 3.90
CA GLU A 14 -1.62 -5.13 3.57
C GLU A 14 -1.63 -3.63 3.21
N ASP A 15 -2.67 -3.19 2.50
CA ASP A 15 -2.87 -1.79 2.18
C ASP A 15 -4.31 -1.32 2.43
N ILE A 16 -4.44 -0.02 2.72
CA ILE A 16 -5.68 0.65 3.12
C ILE A 16 -5.74 2.03 2.46
N ASP A 17 -6.84 2.31 1.78
CA ASP A 17 -7.15 3.65 1.27
C ASP A 17 -8.52 4.12 1.79
N ILE A 18 -8.57 5.36 2.28
CA ILE A 18 -9.75 5.94 2.92
C ILE A 18 -10.27 7.09 2.06
N LEU A 19 -11.52 6.96 1.61
CA LEU A 19 -12.21 8.03 0.90
C LEU A 19 -12.50 9.22 1.82
N PRO A 20 -12.69 10.43 1.26
CA PRO A 20 -13.03 11.62 2.04
C PRO A 20 -14.32 11.51 2.87
N ASN A 21 -15.21 10.57 2.54
CA ASN A 21 -16.45 10.31 3.26
C ASN A 21 -16.30 9.25 4.37
N GLY A 22 -15.09 8.74 4.63
CA GLY A 22 -14.82 7.77 5.71
C GLY A 22 -15.01 6.30 5.32
N LEU A 23 -15.31 6.00 4.06
CA LEU A 23 -15.28 4.62 3.56
C LEU A 23 -13.83 4.18 3.34
N ALA A 24 -13.40 3.12 4.02
CA ALA A 24 -12.06 2.55 3.91
C ALA A 24 -12.09 1.24 3.10
N PHE A 25 -11.29 1.18 2.03
CA PHE A 25 -10.99 -0.06 1.32
C PHE A 25 -9.75 -0.72 1.92
N ILE A 26 -9.75 -2.04 2.01
CA ILE A 26 -8.67 -2.81 2.62
C ILE A 26 -8.35 -4.00 1.72
N SER A 27 -7.12 -4.10 1.22
CA SER A 27 -6.64 -5.28 0.48
C SER A 27 -6.25 -6.40 1.45
N SER A 28 -6.66 -7.64 1.18
CA SER A 28 -6.47 -8.74 2.12
C SER A 28 -6.17 -10.07 1.41
N GLY A 29 -5.44 -10.95 2.10
CA GLY A 29 -5.13 -12.29 1.59
C GLY A 29 -3.94 -12.34 0.65
N LEU A 30 -3.06 -11.32 0.68
CA LEU A 30 -1.84 -11.28 -0.12
C LEU A 30 -0.99 -12.54 0.10
N LYS A 31 -0.51 -13.08 -1.00
CA LYS A 31 0.54 -14.11 -1.04
C LYS A 31 1.68 -13.57 -1.88
N TYR A 32 2.79 -13.27 -1.21
CA TYR A 32 3.98 -12.72 -1.84
C TYR A 32 5.18 -13.64 -1.61
N PRO A 33 6.07 -13.85 -2.59
CA PRO A 33 7.22 -14.73 -2.43
C PRO A 33 8.08 -14.37 -1.22
N GLY A 34 8.42 -15.36 -0.39
CA GLY A 34 9.23 -15.15 0.82
C GLY A 34 8.46 -14.63 2.04
N ILE A 35 7.17 -14.31 1.91
CA ILE A 35 6.31 -13.87 3.02
C ILE A 35 5.41 -15.01 3.48
N LYS A 36 5.20 -15.08 4.80
CA LYS A 36 4.27 -16.03 5.42
C LYS A 36 2.83 -15.78 4.96
N SER A 37 2.08 -16.84 4.65
CA SER A 37 0.64 -16.78 4.42
C SER A 37 -0.10 -17.68 5.40
N LEU A 38 -1.10 -17.13 6.10
CA LEU A 38 -1.93 -17.87 7.07
C LEU A 38 -3.04 -18.68 6.39
N ALA A 39 -3.38 -18.37 5.14
CA ALA A 39 -4.42 -19.04 4.37
C ALA A 39 -4.01 -19.19 2.88
N PRO A 40 -3.02 -20.05 2.58
CA PRO A 40 -2.45 -20.15 1.22
C PRO A 40 -3.48 -20.56 0.16
N ASP A 41 -4.50 -21.34 0.55
CA ASP A 41 -5.55 -21.85 -0.36
C ASP A 41 -6.74 -20.90 -0.54
N LYS A 42 -6.84 -19.82 0.25
CA LYS A 42 -7.97 -18.88 0.21
C LYS A 42 -7.65 -17.73 -0.77
N PRO A 43 -8.47 -17.43 -1.79
CA PRO A 43 -8.26 -16.26 -2.63
C PRO A 43 -8.23 -14.96 -1.83
N GLY A 44 -7.61 -13.93 -2.39
CA GLY A 44 -7.60 -12.60 -1.78
C GLY A 44 -8.97 -11.91 -1.87
N GLU A 45 -9.11 -10.86 -1.07
CA GLU A 45 -10.38 -10.17 -0.83
C GLU A 45 -10.14 -8.65 -0.77
N ILE A 46 -11.16 -7.86 -1.10
CA ILE A 46 -11.22 -6.44 -0.75
C ILE A 46 -12.32 -6.26 0.27
N PHE A 47 -12.00 -5.67 1.42
CA PHE A 47 -12.98 -5.30 2.43
C PHE A 47 -13.34 -3.82 2.32
N LEU A 48 -14.56 -3.49 2.73
CA LEU A 48 -15.04 -2.13 2.97
C LEU A 48 -15.37 -1.97 4.44
N MET A 49 -15.03 -0.81 5.01
CA MET A 49 -15.37 -0.44 6.38
C MET A 49 -15.83 1.01 6.41
N ASP A 50 -17.00 1.28 6.99
CA ASP A 50 -17.49 2.66 7.19
C ASP A 50 -17.00 3.19 8.54
N LEU A 51 -16.07 4.14 8.49
CA LEU A 51 -15.47 4.72 9.68
C LEU A 51 -16.39 5.70 10.40
N ASN A 52 -17.56 6.05 9.86
CA ASN A 52 -18.52 6.91 10.54
C ASN A 52 -19.44 6.14 11.50
N GLU A 53 -19.46 4.80 11.42
CA GLU A 53 -20.22 3.96 12.36
C GLU A 53 -19.64 4.03 13.78
N ASP A 54 -20.50 3.80 14.80
CA ASP A 54 -20.06 3.70 16.20
C ASP A 54 -19.24 2.42 16.46
N ASP A 55 -19.57 1.34 15.75
CA ASP A 55 -18.85 0.06 15.79
C ASP A 55 -18.46 -0.39 14.36
N PRO A 56 -17.51 0.28 13.70
CA PRO A 56 -17.15 -0.01 12.32
C PRO A 56 -16.74 -1.48 12.12
N ARG A 57 -17.24 -2.10 11.04
CA ARG A 57 -16.93 -3.49 10.68
C ARG A 57 -16.43 -3.59 9.25
N ALA A 58 -15.45 -4.48 9.05
CA ALA A 58 -15.01 -4.86 7.72
C ALA A 58 -16.03 -5.83 7.08
N VAL A 59 -16.47 -5.52 5.87
CA VAL A 59 -17.37 -6.34 5.06
C VAL A 59 -16.71 -6.62 3.72
N GLU A 60 -16.62 -7.89 3.34
CA GLU A 60 -16.07 -8.29 2.03
C GLU A 60 -16.93 -7.72 0.89
N LEU A 61 -16.29 -7.04 -0.06
CA LEU A 61 -16.94 -6.51 -1.26
C LEU A 61 -17.17 -7.60 -2.28
N ARG A 62 -18.37 -7.61 -2.87
CA ARG A 62 -18.67 -8.51 -3.99
C ARG A 62 -18.01 -7.96 -5.25
N ILE A 63 -17.26 -8.80 -5.94
CA ILE A 63 -16.71 -8.45 -7.26
C ILE A 63 -17.64 -9.00 -8.36
N SER A 64 -17.90 -8.18 -9.38
CA SER A 64 -18.79 -8.52 -10.49
C SER A 64 -18.41 -9.82 -11.19
N ARG A 65 -19.41 -10.53 -11.72
CA ARG A 65 -19.20 -11.78 -12.47
C ARG A 65 -18.30 -11.55 -13.68
N GLY A 66 -17.43 -12.52 -13.97
CA GLY A 66 -16.51 -12.50 -15.11
C GLY A 66 -15.07 -12.16 -14.76
N PHE A 67 -14.82 -11.65 -13.56
CA PHE A 67 -13.47 -11.53 -13.00
C PHE A 67 -12.99 -12.88 -12.45
N ASP A 68 -11.71 -13.20 -12.67
CA ASP A 68 -11.11 -14.45 -12.19
C ASP A 68 -10.76 -14.36 -10.69
N LEU A 69 -11.78 -14.58 -9.85
CA LEU A 69 -11.62 -14.57 -8.40
C LEU A 69 -10.74 -15.69 -7.87
N ALA A 70 -10.55 -16.78 -8.62
CA ALA A 70 -9.76 -17.92 -8.14
C ALA A 70 -8.27 -17.59 -8.09
N SER A 71 -7.79 -16.71 -8.98
CA SER A 71 -6.39 -16.28 -9.03
C SER A 71 -6.15 -14.90 -8.39
N PHE A 72 -7.19 -14.26 -7.85
CA PHE A 72 -7.09 -12.93 -7.26
C PHE A 72 -6.20 -12.93 -6.02
N ASN A 73 -5.19 -12.06 -6.06
CA ASN A 73 -4.14 -11.92 -5.05
C ASN A 73 -3.79 -10.42 -4.93
N PRO A 74 -4.64 -9.63 -4.26
CA PRO A 74 -4.50 -8.18 -4.16
C PRO A 74 -3.33 -7.78 -3.25
N HIS A 75 -2.70 -6.66 -3.58
CA HIS A 75 -1.57 -6.05 -2.89
C HIS A 75 -1.89 -4.56 -2.61
N GLY A 76 -1.06 -3.61 -3.04
CA GLY A 76 -1.34 -2.18 -2.95
C GLY A 76 -2.61 -1.73 -3.69
N ILE A 77 -3.25 -0.68 -3.17
CA ILE A 77 -4.51 -0.14 -3.67
C ILE A 77 -4.50 1.40 -3.71
N SER A 78 -5.25 1.98 -4.65
CA SER A 78 -5.50 3.42 -4.62
C SER A 78 -6.85 3.75 -5.22
N THR A 79 -7.47 4.79 -4.68
CA THR A 79 -8.75 5.31 -5.10
C THR A 79 -8.61 6.58 -5.93
N TYR A 80 -9.54 6.74 -6.88
CA TYR A 80 -9.73 7.99 -7.60
C TYR A 80 -11.21 8.32 -7.67
N VAL A 81 -11.58 9.53 -7.25
CA VAL A 81 -12.94 10.03 -7.34
C VAL A 81 -13.00 11.04 -8.49
N ASP A 82 -13.81 10.76 -9.51
CA ASP A 82 -13.97 11.67 -10.64
C ASP A 82 -14.87 12.88 -10.31
N THR A 83 -14.99 13.81 -11.26
CA THR A 83 -15.82 15.01 -11.12
C THR A 83 -17.32 14.73 -10.97
N TYR A 84 -17.77 13.51 -11.29
CA TYR A 84 -19.15 13.06 -11.16
C TYR A 84 -19.39 12.27 -9.87
N GLY A 85 -18.37 12.09 -9.03
CA GLY A 85 -18.43 11.29 -7.80
C GLY A 85 -18.30 9.79 -8.05
N THR A 86 -17.90 9.35 -9.24
CA THR A 86 -17.58 7.94 -9.49
C THR A 86 -16.29 7.59 -8.76
N VAL A 87 -16.36 6.57 -7.90
CA VAL A 87 -15.20 6.01 -7.22
C VAL A 87 -14.61 4.89 -8.06
N TYR A 88 -13.35 5.06 -8.44
CA TYR A 88 -12.51 4.04 -9.05
C TYR A 88 -11.57 3.48 -7.99
N LEU A 89 -11.44 2.16 -7.94
CA LEU A 89 -10.48 1.46 -7.10
C LEU A 89 -9.51 0.73 -8.03
N PHE A 90 -8.23 1.08 -7.93
CA PHE A 90 -7.14 0.39 -8.56
C PHE A 90 -6.57 -0.60 -7.55
N VAL A 91 -6.30 -1.82 -8.00
CA VAL A 91 -5.78 -2.90 -7.15
C VAL A 91 -4.63 -3.57 -7.85
N VAL A 92 -3.44 -3.50 -7.26
CA VAL A 92 -2.31 -4.34 -7.67
C VAL A 92 -2.68 -5.79 -7.42
N ASN A 93 -2.46 -6.66 -8.40
CA ASN A 93 -2.89 -8.05 -8.36
C ASN A 93 -1.79 -8.98 -8.90
N HIS A 94 -1.59 -10.11 -8.21
CA HIS A 94 -0.53 -11.06 -8.52
C HIS A 94 -1.00 -12.45 -8.98
N PRO A 95 -1.79 -12.57 -10.07
CA PRO A 95 -2.34 -13.85 -10.50
C PRO A 95 -1.22 -14.73 -11.07
N HIS A 96 -1.05 -15.92 -10.50
CA HIS A 96 -0.02 -16.89 -10.91
C HIS A 96 1.40 -16.27 -10.96
N GLN A 97 1.76 -15.45 -9.97
CA GLN A 97 3.07 -14.77 -9.87
C GLN A 97 3.38 -13.76 -11.00
N LYS A 98 2.38 -13.36 -11.77
CA LYS A 98 2.50 -12.20 -12.69
C LYS A 98 2.11 -10.94 -11.95
N SER A 99 2.50 -9.77 -12.44
CA SER A 99 2.03 -8.49 -11.91
C SER A 99 1.03 -7.83 -12.85
N THR A 100 -0.04 -7.27 -12.28
CA THR A 100 -1.16 -6.63 -12.99
C THR A 100 -1.75 -5.52 -12.11
N VAL A 101 -2.44 -4.56 -12.72
CA VAL A 101 -3.29 -3.60 -11.99
C VAL A 101 -4.73 -3.76 -12.47
N GLU A 102 -5.63 -4.08 -11.57
CA GLU A 102 -7.06 -4.26 -11.83
C GLU A 102 -7.80 -2.95 -11.52
N LEU A 103 -8.52 -2.43 -12.50
CA LEU A 103 -9.34 -1.24 -12.35
C LEU A 103 -10.79 -1.65 -12.11
N PHE A 104 -11.34 -1.23 -10.97
CA PHE A 104 -12.73 -1.44 -10.60
C PHE A 104 -13.47 -0.10 -10.48
N LYS A 105 -14.76 -0.13 -10.74
CA LYS A 105 -15.71 0.90 -10.31
C LYS A 105 -16.41 0.43 -9.05
N PHE A 106 -16.40 1.23 -8.00
CA PHE A 106 -17.17 0.96 -6.79
C PHE A 106 -18.64 1.37 -6.97
N VAL A 107 -19.54 0.48 -6.56
CA VAL A 107 -21.00 0.68 -6.57
C VAL A 107 -21.49 0.58 -5.13
N GLU A 108 -21.60 1.74 -4.48
CA GLU A 108 -21.93 1.88 -3.06
C GLU A 108 -23.30 1.26 -2.70
N ALA A 109 -24.32 1.44 -3.56
CA ALA A 109 -25.66 0.91 -3.31
C ALA A 109 -25.70 -0.63 -3.13
N ASP A 110 -24.76 -1.34 -3.74
CA ASP A 110 -24.68 -2.80 -3.73
C ASP A 110 -23.48 -3.33 -2.92
N ASN A 111 -22.65 -2.44 -2.34
CA ASN A 111 -21.34 -2.78 -1.76
C ASN A 111 -20.55 -3.73 -2.66
N SER A 112 -20.34 -3.31 -3.91
CA SER A 112 -19.71 -4.14 -4.94
C SER A 112 -18.68 -3.40 -5.79
N LEU A 113 -17.77 -4.17 -6.36
CA LEU A 113 -16.76 -3.73 -7.31
C LEU A 113 -17.07 -4.30 -8.69
N VAL A 114 -17.26 -3.41 -9.67
CA VAL A 114 -17.42 -3.78 -11.07
C VAL A 114 -16.06 -3.71 -11.74
N HIS A 115 -15.53 -4.84 -12.16
CA HIS A 115 -14.26 -4.88 -12.90
C HIS A 115 -14.41 -4.21 -14.26
N LEU A 116 -13.51 -3.28 -14.56
CA LEU A 116 -13.50 -2.52 -15.82
C LEU A 116 -12.38 -2.96 -16.74
N LYS A 117 -11.18 -3.16 -16.20
CA LYS A 117 -9.97 -3.38 -17.00
C LYS A 117 -8.90 -4.09 -16.18
N THR A 118 -8.19 -5.02 -16.81
CA THR A 118 -6.90 -5.52 -16.32
C THR A 118 -5.79 -4.82 -17.09
N ILE A 119 -4.89 -4.16 -16.37
CA ILE A 119 -3.77 -3.40 -16.91
C ILE A 119 -2.49 -4.22 -16.75
N ARG A 120 -1.75 -4.34 -17.85
CA ARG A 120 -0.46 -5.03 -17.95
C ARG A 120 0.43 -4.22 -18.88
N HIS A 121 1.71 -4.15 -18.57
CA HIS A 121 2.70 -3.50 -19.43
C HIS A 121 4.09 -4.07 -19.17
N ASP A 122 4.98 -4.02 -20.15
CA ASP A 122 6.35 -4.55 -20.03
C ASP A 122 7.21 -3.79 -19.01
N LEU A 123 6.78 -2.59 -18.61
CA LEU A 123 7.41 -1.80 -17.54
C LEU A 123 6.79 -2.04 -16.16
N LEU A 124 5.68 -2.77 -16.07
CA LEU A 124 4.99 -3.09 -14.81
C LEU A 124 5.29 -4.55 -14.44
N THR A 125 6.56 -4.83 -14.14
CA THR A 125 7.12 -6.18 -14.00
C THR A 125 6.90 -6.80 -12.62
N SER A 126 6.93 -5.98 -11.57
CA SER A 126 6.81 -6.40 -10.16
C SER A 126 6.12 -5.32 -9.34
N VAL A 127 4.93 -4.89 -9.79
CA VAL A 127 4.21 -3.79 -9.15
C VAL A 127 3.92 -4.12 -7.68
N ASN A 128 4.27 -3.23 -6.77
CA ASN A 128 4.04 -3.35 -5.34
C ASN A 128 2.81 -2.53 -4.94
N ASP A 129 2.88 -1.22 -5.19
CA ASP A 129 1.82 -0.26 -4.90
C ASP A 129 1.67 0.77 -6.02
N ILE A 130 0.55 1.49 -6.04
CA ILE A 130 0.23 2.52 -7.03
C ILE A 130 -0.46 3.72 -6.39
N VAL A 131 -0.32 4.89 -6.99
CA VAL A 131 -1.13 6.08 -6.66
C VAL A 131 -1.89 6.56 -7.88
N ALA A 132 -3.22 6.61 -7.77
CA ALA A 132 -4.09 6.94 -8.88
C ALA A 132 -4.00 8.43 -9.26
N MET A 133 -3.75 8.68 -10.54
CA MET A 133 -3.62 10.03 -11.10
C MET A 133 -4.86 10.49 -11.89
N GLY A 134 -5.70 9.54 -12.28
CA GLY A 134 -6.88 9.73 -13.11
C GLY A 134 -7.77 8.48 -13.12
N PRO A 135 -8.81 8.44 -13.97
CA PRO A 135 -9.71 7.28 -14.06
C PRO A 135 -9.04 6.01 -14.60
N ASP A 136 -7.90 6.11 -15.29
CA ASP A 136 -7.12 4.99 -15.81
C ASP A 136 -5.61 5.25 -15.93
N SER A 137 -5.10 6.19 -15.11
CA SER A 137 -3.68 6.55 -15.05
C SER A 137 -3.16 6.55 -13.62
N PHE A 138 -1.91 6.17 -13.39
CA PHE A 138 -1.30 6.06 -12.06
C PHE A 138 0.23 6.12 -12.12
N TYR A 139 0.87 6.38 -10.98
CA TYR A 139 2.26 5.97 -10.76
C TYR A 139 2.28 4.62 -10.06
N ALA A 140 3.27 3.78 -10.38
CA ALA A 140 3.45 2.45 -9.82
C ALA A 140 4.89 2.26 -9.39
N THR A 141 5.11 1.64 -8.23
CA THR A 141 6.41 1.15 -7.80
C THR A 141 6.58 -0.29 -8.28
N ASN A 142 7.73 -0.62 -8.89
CA ASN A 142 8.13 -2.02 -8.98
C ASN A 142 9.14 -2.29 -7.88
N ASP A 143 8.84 -3.21 -6.95
CA ASP A 143 9.72 -3.51 -5.82
C ASP A 143 10.97 -4.30 -6.22
N HIS A 144 10.93 -4.99 -7.36
CA HIS A 144 12.03 -5.75 -7.92
C HIS A 144 12.14 -5.55 -9.43
N TYR A 145 13.36 -5.69 -9.95
CA TYR A 145 13.59 -5.83 -11.37
C TYR A 145 13.23 -7.23 -11.86
N PHE A 146 13.61 -8.27 -11.11
CA PHE A 146 13.31 -9.65 -11.48
C PHE A 146 11.96 -10.13 -10.92
N SER A 147 11.30 -11.03 -11.66
CA SER A 147 10.08 -11.71 -11.19
C SER A 147 10.31 -13.17 -10.74
N ASP A 148 11.51 -13.72 -11.00
CA ASP A 148 11.88 -15.06 -10.53
C ASP A 148 12.33 -14.99 -9.07
N PHE A 149 11.79 -15.85 -8.22
CA PHE A 149 12.05 -15.81 -6.78
C PHE A 149 13.53 -15.90 -6.40
N ILE A 150 14.34 -16.72 -7.10
CA ILE A 150 15.76 -16.86 -6.79
C ILE A 150 16.50 -15.58 -7.17
N LEU A 151 16.15 -14.99 -8.31
CA LEU A 151 16.75 -13.74 -8.77
C LEU A 151 16.32 -12.55 -7.89
N MET A 152 15.06 -12.49 -7.46
CA MET A 152 14.58 -11.50 -6.47
C MET A 152 15.38 -11.59 -5.18
N PHE A 153 15.57 -12.80 -4.64
CA PHE A 153 16.37 -13.01 -3.44
C PHE A 153 17.82 -12.55 -3.63
N LEU A 154 18.44 -12.84 -4.79
CA LEU A 154 19.80 -12.40 -5.08
C LEU A 154 19.89 -10.88 -5.26
N GLU A 155 18.90 -10.26 -5.90
CA GLU A 155 18.77 -8.80 -6.05
C GLU A 155 18.78 -8.12 -4.69
N MET A 156 17.90 -8.57 -3.80
CA MET A 156 17.82 -8.11 -2.41
C MET A 156 19.13 -8.38 -1.64
N PHE A 157 19.65 -9.61 -1.67
CA PHE A 157 20.84 -9.98 -0.90
C PHE A 157 22.11 -9.23 -1.33
N LEU A 158 22.24 -8.93 -2.63
CA LEU A 158 23.40 -8.21 -3.18
C LEU A 158 23.28 -6.68 -3.04
N GLY A 159 22.17 -6.16 -2.53
CA GLY A 159 21.99 -4.72 -2.39
C GLY A 159 21.79 -3.99 -3.72
N LEU A 160 21.19 -4.65 -4.72
CA LEU A 160 21.01 -4.05 -6.04
C LEU A 160 19.85 -3.06 -6.03
N THR A 161 20.13 -1.81 -6.39
CA THR A 161 19.12 -0.75 -6.43
C THR A 161 18.45 -0.66 -7.81
N TRP A 162 17.84 -1.75 -8.26
CA TRP A 162 17.24 -1.87 -9.60
C TRP A 162 15.71 -1.66 -9.64
N SER A 163 15.11 -1.43 -8.47
CA SER A 163 13.71 -1.03 -8.36
C SER A 163 13.49 0.38 -8.93
N ASN A 164 12.27 0.61 -9.43
CA ASN A 164 11.89 1.83 -10.15
C ASN A 164 10.43 2.26 -9.90
N VAL A 165 10.10 3.44 -10.42
CA VAL A 165 8.75 4.00 -10.47
C VAL A 165 8.36 4.23 -11.93
N VAL A 166 7.17 3.79 -12.29
CA VAL A 166 6.62 3.89 -13.64
C VAL A 166 5.35 4.73 -13.61
N TYR A 167 5.23 5.69 -14.54
CA TYR A 167 3.97 6.33 -14.86
C TYR A 167 3.25 5.52 -15.93
N TYR A 168 1.97 5.23 -15.70
CA TYR A 168 1.08 4.59 -16.66
C TYR A 168 -0.10 5.50 -17.02
N SER A 169 -0.38 5.57 -18.31
CA SER A 169 -1.64 6.03 -18.90
C SER A 169 -1.93 5.21 -20.17
N PRO A 170 -3.16 5.26 -20.71
CA PRO A 170 -3.44 4.65 -22.01
C PRO A 170 -2.57 5.18 -23.16
N GLU A 171 -2.15 6.45 -23.10
CA GLU A 171 -1.40 7.14 -24.15
C GLU A 171 0.12 7.00 -24.02
N GLU A 172 0.64 6.95 -22.78
CA GLU A 172 2.07 6.91 -22.49
C GLU A 172 2.35 6.04 -21.25
N VAL A 173 3.38 5.20 -21.34
CA VAL A 173 3.93 4.47 -20.20
C VAL A 173 5.44 4.66 -20.18
N LYS A 174 5.99 5.11 -19.05
CA LYS A 174 7.42 5.42 -18.92
C LYS A 174 7.93 5.22 -17.51
N GLU A 175 9.19 4.84 -17.39
CA GLU A 175 9.94 4.95 -16.14
C GLU A 175 10.17 6.44 -15.83
N VAL A 176 9.85 6.84 -14.60
CA VAL A 176 9.93 8.24 -14.14
C VAL A 176 10.89 8.44 -12.98
N ALA A 177 11.29 7.37 -12.30
CA ALA A 177 12.37 7.34 -11.31
C ALA A 177 12.93 5.93 -11.20
N ALA A 178 14.19 5.79 -10.81
CA ALA A 178 14.86 4.51 -10.62
C ALA A 178 15.99 4.64 -9.58
N GLY A 179 16.60 3.52 -9.22
CA GLY A 179 17.71 3.50 -8.27
C GLY A 179 17.28 3.29 -6.82
N PHE A 180 16.12 2.67 -6.61
CA PHE A 180 15.63 2.30 -5.29
C PHE A 180 16.12 0.90 -4.92
N TYR A 181 16.36 0.65 -3.63
CA TYR A 181 16.70 -0.67 -3.14
C TYR A 181 15.46 -1.59 -3.16
N SER A 182 14.30 -1.09 -2.74
CA SER A 182 12.99 -1.73 -2.96
C SER A 182 11.88 -0.70 -2.80
N ALA A 183 11.47 -0.07 -3.91
CA ALA A 183 10.34 0.86 -3.93
C ALA A 183 9.04 0.11 -3.62
N ASN A 184 8.31 0.58 -2.63
CA ASN A 184 7.13 -0.08 -2.08
C ASN A 184 5.96 0.92 -2.06
N GLY A 185 5.52 1.42 -0.90
CA GLY A 185 4.46 2.40 -0.80
C GLY A 185 4.69 3.65 -1.64
N ILE A 186 3.65 4.13 -2.31
CA ILE A 186 3.70 5.35 -3.11
C ILE A 186 2.45 6.20 -2.91
N ASN A 187 2.62 7.50 -2.68
CA ASN A 187 1.48 8.40 -2.50
C ASN A 187 1.77 9.83 -2.96
N ILE A 188 0.78 10.71 -2.90
CA ILE A 188 0.84 12.06 -3.45
C ILE A 188 0.45 13.12 -2.42
N SER A 189 1.13 14.27 -2.45
CA SER A 189 0.77 15.43 -1.62
C SER A 189 -0.63 15.95 -1.94
N PRO A 190 -1.35 16.58 -0.99
CA PRO A 190 -2.70 17.11 -1.23
C PRO A 190 -2.74 18.16 -2.35
N ASP A 191 -1.68 18.95 -2.51
CA ASP A 191 -1.53 19.93 -3.61
C ASP A 191 -1.10 19.31 -4.95
N ARG A 192 -0.91 17.98 -4.96
CA ARG A 192 -0.51 17.16 -6.10
C ARG A 192 0.81 17.55 -6.74
N LYS A 193 1.72 18.19 -6.01
CA LYS A 193 3.04 18.59 -6.51
C LYS A 193 4.14 17.60 -6.17
N TYR A 194 3.97 16.77 -5.17
CA TYR A 194 5.00 15.85 -4.71
C TYR A 194 4.49 14.41 -4.68
N ILE A 195 5.30 13.50 -5.20
CA ILE A 195 5.14 12.06 -5.01
C ILE A 195 6.09 11.62 -3.90
N TYR A 196 5.59 10.79 -3.00
CA TYR A 196 6.35 10.16 -1.94
C TYR A 196 6.52 8.68 -2.26
N VAL A 197 7.74 8.16 -2.11
CA VAL A 197 8.06 6.75 -2.37
C VAL A 197 8.81 6.20 -1.16
N ALA A 198 8.30 5.11 -0.59
CA ALA A 198 9.01 4.32 0.41
C ALA A 198 10.05 3.43 -0.28
N ASP A 199 11.30 3.52 0.15
CA ASP A 199 12.37 2.58 -0.19
C ASP A 199 12.65 1.72 1.04
N VAL A 200 12.06 0.52 1.05
CA VAL A 200 11.94 -0.35 2.23
C VAL A 200 13.31 -0.70 2.79
N PHE A 201 14.21 -1.19 1.94
CA PHE A 201 15.51 -1.72 2.38
C PHE A 201 16.57 -0.65 2.58
N ASP A 202 16.36 0.56 2.05
CA ASP A 202 17.20 1.72 2.35
C ASP A 202 16.63 2.54 3.53
N HIS A 203 15.50 2.11 4.12
CA HIS A 203 14.81 2.76 5.23
C HIS A 203 14.48 4.25 4.96
N ASN A 204 14.11 4.55 3.71
CA ASN A 204 14.04 5.91 3.19
C ASN A 204 12.64 6.28 2.68
N VAL A 205 12.22 7.52 2.94
CA VAL A 205 11.11 8.14 2.21
C VAL A 205 11.68 9.17 1.25
N HIS A 206 11.49 8.93 -0.05
CA HIS A 206 11.90 9.84 -1.11
C HIS A 206 10.78 10.82 -1.42
N VAL A 207 11.11 12.11 -1.51
CA VAL A 207 10.23 13.18 -1.96
C VAL A 207 10.62 13.55 -3.37
N MET A 208 9.67 13.44 -4.30
CA MET A 208 9.87 13.67 -5.72
C MET A 208 8.93 14.78 -6.20
N GLU A 209 9.45 15.82 -6.84
CA GLU A 209 8.62 16.85 -7.49
C GLU A 209 8.01 16.27 -8.76
N LYS A 210 6.69 16.44 -8.90
CA LYS A 210 5.89 15.95 -10.01
C LYS A 210 5.67 17.05 -11.05
N HIS A 211 6.26 16.88 -12.23
CA HIS A 211 6.15 17.83 -13.34
C HIS A 211 4.82 17.70 -14.09
N ALA A 212 4.57 18.67 -14.98
CA ALA A 212 3.35 18.70 -15.81
C ALA A 212 3.33 17.61 -16.89
N ASP A 213 4.50 17.10 -17.28
CA ASP A 213 4.70 15.99 -18.22
C ASP A 213 4.78 14.63 -17.52
N TRP A 214 4.38 14.57 -16.24
CA TRP A 214 4.38 13.38 -15.39
C TRP A 214 5.75 12.86 -14.97
N ASN A 215 6.85 13.50 -15.38
CA ASN A 215 8.17 13.13 -14.88
C ASN A 215 8.33 13.49 -13.41
N LEU A 216 9.24 12.78 -12.73
CA LEU A 216 9.58 12.98 -11.34
C LEU A 216 11.04 13.45 -11.22
N THR A 217 11.31 14.42 -10.36
CA THR A 217 12.67 14.79 -9.98
C THR A 217 12.83 14.69 -8.47
N HIS A 218 13.91 14.02 -8.03
CA HIS A 218 14.22 13.92 -6.61
C HIS A 218 14.44 15.30 -5.99
N VAL A 219 13.82 15.53 -4.83
CA VAL A 219 13.91 16.76 -4.04
C VAL A 219 14.64 16.51 -2.73
N LYS A 220 14.26 15.43 -2.03
CA LYS A 220 14.72 15.14 -0.69
C LYS A 220 14.59 13.65 -0.37
N THR A 221 15.50 13.14 0.45
CA THR A 221 15.35 11.84 1.11
C THR A 221 15.26 12.07 2.62
N LEU A 222 14.30 11.42 3.27
CA LEU A 222 14.22 11.32 4.72
C LEU A 222 14.60 9.91 5.14
N GLN A 223 15.74 9.80 5.82
CA GLN A 223 16.24 8.56 6.40
C GLN A 223 15.56 8.27 7.74
N LEU A 224 15.13 7.03 7.90
CA LEU A 224 14.52 6.51 9.12
C LEU A 224 15.29 5.26 9.60
N ASP A 225 15.10 4.88 10.86
CA ASP A 225 15.74 3.71 11.49
C ASP A 225 14.81 2.47 11.47
N THR A 226 13.96 2.35 10.45
CA THR A 226 12.94 1.31 10.32
C THR A 226 12.65 1.05 8.85
N LEU A 227 12.26 -0.18 8.48
CA LEU A 227 11.85 -0.47 7.11
C LEU A 227 10.48 0.17 6.88
N VAL A 228 10.42 1.17 6.00
CA VAL A 228 9.19 1.90 5.67
C VAL A 228 8.43 1.17 4.58
N ASP A 229 7.16 0.89 4.81
CA ASP A 229 6.30 0.13 3.89
C ASP A 229 5.29 1.09 3.23
N ASN A 230 3.98 0.91 3.39
CA ASN A 230 2.98 1.76 2.76
C ASN A 230 2.82 3.14 3.43
N LEU A 231 2.55 4.15 2.59
CA LEU A 231 2.38 5.55 2.96
C LEU A 231 0.92 5.98 2.78
N SER A 232 0.28 6.51 3.82
CA SER A 232 -1.00 7.23 3.70
C SER A 232 -0.81 8.72 3.98
N ILE A 233 -1.56 9.57 3.27
CA ILE A 233 -1.45 11.03 3.38
C ILE A 233 -2.72 11.58 4.01
N ASP A 234 -2.58 12.35 5.09
CA ASP A 234 -3.70 13.09 5.66
C ASP A 234 -4.06 14.24 4.69
N PRO A 235 -5.26 14.24 4.08
CA PRO A 235 -5.64 15.24 3.08
C PRO A 235 -5.76 16.66 3.67
N TYR A 236 -5.91 16.81 4.99
CA TYR A 236 -6.07 18.10 5.65
C TYR A 236 -4.75 18.75 6.04
N THR A 237 -3.78 17.95 6.48
CA THR A 237 -2.48 18.45 6.96
C THR A 237 -1.33 18.22 5.99
N GLY A 238 -1.45 17.23 5.11
CA GLY A 238 -0.34 16.73 4.28
C GLY A 238 0.68 15.89 5.07
N ASP A 239 0.37 15.54 6.32
CA ASP A 239 1.22 14.65 7.12
C ASP A 239 1.19 13.24 6.54
N ILE A 240 2.35 12.58 6.58
CA ILE A 240 2.51 11.22 6.09
C ILE A 240 2.41 10.27 7.27
N TRP A 241 1.59 9.24 7.11
CA TRP A 241 1.42 8.13 8.05
C TRP A 241 1.96 6.86 7.41
N ILE A 242 2.80 6.13 8.13
CA ILE A 242 3.55 5.00 7.56
C ILE A 242 3.43 3.81 8.49
N GLY A 243 3.12 2.64 7.92
CA GLY A 243 3.33 1.35 8.57
C GLY A 243 4.77 0.89 8.35
N CYS A 244 5.44 0.44 9.41
CA CYS A 244 6.85 0.09 9.36
C CYS A 244 7.14 -1.29 9.92
N HIS A 245 8.26 -1.87 9.47
CA HIS A 245 8.84 -3.10 10.01
C HIS A 245 10.15 -2.79 10.74
N PRO A 246 10.16 -2.72 12.08
CA PRO A 246 11.38 -2.41 12.84
C PRO A 246 12.52 -3.41 12.65
N ASN A 247 12.22 -4.62 12.15
CA ASN A 247 13.21 -5.66 11.89
C ASN A 247 12.75 -6.55 10.73
N GLY A 248 13.33 -6.33 9.55
CA GLY A 248 13.01 -7.12 8.34
C GLY A 248 13.27 -8.62 8.50
N MET A 249 14.29 -9.04 9.26
CA MET A 249 14.56 -10.47 9.47
C MET A 249 13.38 -11.19 10.11
N LYS A 250 12.68 -10.55 11.04
CA LYS A 250 11.48 -11.15 11.68
C LYS A 250 10.27 -11.20 10.76
N LEU A 251 10.25 -10.38 9.71
CA LEU A 251 9.19 -10.39 8.70
C LEU A 251 9.39 -11.53 7.70
N PHE A 252 10.63 -11.71 7.22
CA PHE A 252 10.96 -12.73 6.20
C PHE A 252 11.22 -14.12 6.78
N TYR A 253 11.62 -14.22 8.05
CA TYR A 253 11.88 -15.50 8.71
C TYR A 253 10.81 -15.78 9.76
N ASP A 254 9.93 -16.75 9.47
CA ASP A 254 8.86 -17.16 10.37
C ASP A 254 9.43 -17.93 11.58
N ASP A 255 9.56 -17.22 12.69
CA ASP A 255 9.92 -17.77 14.00
C ASP A 255 8.81 -17.45 15.01
N PRO A 256 8.03 -18.46 15.46
CA PRO A 256 6.97 -18.27 16.44
C PRO A 256 7.41 -17.66 17.77
N GLU A 257 8.70 -17.79 18.14
CA GLU A 257 9.28 -17.19 19.35
C GLU A 257 9.78 -15.75 19.11
N ASN A 258 9.88 -15.33 17.84
CA ASN A 258 10.40 -14.02 17.43
C ASN A 258 9.49 -13.36 16.39
N LEU A 259 8.28 -13.02 16.81
CA LEU A 259 7.25 -12.40 15.97
C LEU A 259 7.68 -11.03 15.40
N PRO A 260 7.25 -10.66 14.18
CA PRO A 260 7.50 -9.34 13.63
C PRO A 260 6.72 -8.28 14.40
N ALA A 261 7.40 -7.19 14.71
CA ALA A 261 6.82 -6.04 15.40
C ALA A 261 5.92 -5.22 14.45
N SER A 262 5.13 -4.33 15.05
CA SER A 262 4.38 -3.29 14.34
C SER A 262 4.83 -1.92 14.83
N GLU A 263 4.97 -0.96 13.92
CA GLU A 263 5.32 0.42 14.20
C GLU A 263 4.57 1.35 13.25
N VAL A 264 4.08 2.47 13.80
CA VAL A 264 3.46 3.54 13.00
C VAL A 264 4.19 4.85 13.26
N LEU A 265 4.62 5.48 12.17
CA LEU A 265 5.24 6.80 12.18
C LEU A 265 4.30 7.83 11.56
N ARG A 266 4.31 9.04 12.12
CA ARG A 266 3.77 10.25 11.50
C ARG A 266 4.91 11.20 11.20
N ILE A 267 5.00 11.64 9.95
CA ILE A 267 5.98 12.62 9.47
C ILE A 267 5.25 13.91 9.15
N GLN A 268 5.70 14.99 9.77
CA GLN A 268 5.11 16.31 9.58
C GLN A 268 6.13 17.24 8.92
N ASN A 269 5.62 18.13 8.06
CA ASN A 269 6.44 19.12 7.35
C ASN A 269 7.61 18.49 6.59
N ILE A 270 7.38 17.42 5.81
CA ILE A 270 8.46 16.64 5.17
C ILE A 270 9.44 17.49 4.33
N LEU A 271 8.98 18.64 3.80
CA LEU A 271 9.79 19.59 3.03
C LEU A 271 10.68 20.53 3.87
N SER A 272 10.50 20.63 5.19
CA SER A 272 11.37 21.44 6.04
C SER A 272 12.79 20.86 6.11
N GLU A 273 13.76 21.62 6.61
CA GLU A 273 15.12 21.08 6.82
C GLU A 273 15.10 19.92 7.84
N GLU A 274 14.33 20.07 8.92
CA GLU A 274 14.13 19.07 9.96
C GLU A 274 12.64 18.70 10.09
N PRO A 275 12.17 17.65 9.39
CA PRO A 275 10.82 17.13 9.55
C PRO A 275 10.61 16.56 10.96
N ALA A 276 9.43 16.75 11.52
CA ALA A 276 9.08 16.10 12.78
C ALA A 276 8.62 14.67 12.50
N VAL A 277 9.31 13.69 13.08
CA VAL A 277 8.94 12.27 12.99
C VAL A 277 8.50 11.79 14.37
N THR A 278 7.24 11.37 14.47
CA THR A 278 6.65 10.91 15.73
C THR A 278 6.19 9.47 15.60
N ARG A 279 6.62 8.62 16.53
CA ARG A 279 6.08 7.25 16.65
C ARG A 279 4.78 7.27 17.44
N LEU A 280 3.71 6.81 16.80
CA LEU A 280 2.35 6.86 17.35
C LEU A 280 1.87 5.50 17.87
N TYR A 281 2.37 4.42 17.30
CA TYR A 281 2.09 3.07 17.72
C TYR A 281 3.36 2.22 17.65
N ALA A 282 3.51 1.31 18.61
CA ALA A 282 4.54 0.28 18.62
C ALA A 282 4.03 -0.94 19.38
N ASP A 283 4.13 -2.12 18.78
CA ASP A 283 3.85 -3.42 19.40
C ASP A 283 4.93 -4.42 18.98
N ASN A 284 5.27 -5.34 19.85
CA ASN A 284 6.33 -6.32 19.58
C ASN A 284 5.83 -7.56 18.81
N GLY A 285 4.59 -7.54 18.28
CA GLY A 285 3.94 -8.66 17.63
C GLY A 285 2.93 -9.38 18.52
N SER A 286 2.78 -8.99 19.79
CA SER A 286 1.86 -9.63 20.74
C SER A 286 0.38 -9.38 20.42
N VAL A 287 0.07 -8.26 19.77
CA VAL A 287 -1.28 -7.87 19.36
C VAL A 287 -1.37 -7.83 17.83
N LEU A 288 -0.41 -7.17 17.18
CA LEU A 288 -0.40 -6.91 15.75
C LEU A 288 1.01 -7.18 15.19
N GLN A 289 1.11 -7.97 14.13
CA GLN A 289 2.37 -8.49 13.60
C GLN A 289 2.63 -7.94 12.20
N GLY A 290 3.78 -7.28 11.99
CA GLY A 290 4.23 -6.82 10.68
C GLY A 290 3.33 -5.76 10.06
N SER A 291 3.18 -4.61 10.72
CA SER A 291 2.38 -3.50 10.21
C SER A 291 2.94 -2.95 8.89
N SER A 292 2.08 -2.84 7.89
CA SER A 292 2.45 -2.39 6.54
C SER A 292 1.87 -1.02 6.19
N VAL A 293 0.68 -0.69 6.68
CA VAL A 293 0.01 0.58 6.39
C VAL A 293 -0.59 1.19 7.64
N ALA A 294 -0.68 2.52 7.68
CA ALA A 294 -1.38 3.25 8.73
C ALA A 294 -2.13 4.45 8.14
N SER A 295 -3.45 4.46 8.26
CA SER A 295 -4.30 5.49 7.64
C SER A 295 -5.20 6.16 8.69
N ILE A 296 -5.41 7.47 8.56
CA ILE A 296 -6.13 8.29 9.54
C ILE A 296 -7.42 8.87 8.95
N TYR A 297 -8.49 8.87 9.74
CA TYR A 297 -9.74 9.58 9.44
C TYR A 297 -10.39 10.10 10.72
N GLU A 298 -10.53 11.42 10.85
CA GLU A 298 -11.23 12.08 11.99
C GLU A 298 -10.84 11.53 13.38
N GLY A 299 -9.55 11.37 13.65
CA GLY A 299 -9.04 10.85 14.93
C GLY A 299 -9.10 9.31 15.08
N LYS A 300 -9.50 8.59 14.03
CA LYS A 300 -9.53 7.13 13.95
C LYS A 300 -8.34 6.66 13.12
N LEU A 301 -7.50 5.83 13.72
CA LEU A 301 -6.32 5.23 13.09
C LEU A 301 -6.62 3.78 12.73
N LEU A 302 -6.45 3.43 11.46
CA LEU A 302 -6.40 2.06 10.97
C LEU A 302 -4.94 1.64 10.79
N ILE A 303 -4.58 0.46 11.25
CA ILE A 303 -3.25 -0.14 11.05
C ILE A 303 -3.44 -1.49 10.37
N GLY A 304 -2.90 -1.62 9.16
CA GLY A 304 -2.89 -2.85 8.39
C GLY A 304 -1.60 -3.66 8.62
N THR A 305 -1.57 -4.90 8.12
CA THR A 305 -0.41 -5.80 8.22
C THR A 305 -0.28 -6.61 6.94
N VAL A 306 0.95 -7.01 6.60
CA VAL A 306 1.21 -7.78 5.37
C VAL A 306 0.40 -9.08 5.32
N PHE A 307 0.34 -9.83 6.43
CA PHE A 307 -0.27 -11.18 6.45
C PHE A 307 -1.16 -11.49 7.66
N HIS A 308 -1.26 -10.61 8.65
CA HIS A 308 -1.89 -10.89 9.94
C HIS A 308 -3.30 -10.28 10.03
N ARG A 309 -3.53 -9.39 11.00
CA ARG A 309 -4.82 -8.78 11.32
C ARG A 309 -4.75 -7.28 11.05
N ALA A 310 -5.87 -6.58 11.22
CA ALA A 310 -5.91 -5.12 11.25
C ALA A 310 -6.28 -4.61 12.65
N LEU A 311 -5.83 -3.41 12.98
CA LEU A 311 -6.11 -2.72 14.23
C LEU A 311 -6.85 -1.39 13.97
N TYR A 312 -7.89 -1.12 14.74
CA TYR A 312 -8.58 0.16 14.79
C TYR A 312 -8.29 0.83 16.14
N CYS A 313 -7.90 2.10 16.13
CA CYS A 313 -7.57 2.87 17.32
C CYS A 313 -8.24 4.25 17.30
N GLU A 314 -8.70 4.70 18.46
CA GLU A 314 -9.08 6.10 18.68
C GLU A 314 -7.90 6.88 19.29
N LEU A 315 -7.55 8.01 18.67
CA LEU A 315 -6.43 8.88 19.04
C LEU A 315 -6.81 9.99 20.03
#